data_AF-A0A9X8DXF9-F1
#
_entry.id   AF-A0A9X8DXF9-F1
#
_cell.length_a   1.000
_cell.length_b   1.000
_cell.length_c   1.000
_cell.angle_alpha   90.00
_cell.angle_beta   90.00
_cell.angle_gamma   90.00
#
_symmetry.space_group_name_H-M   'P 1'
#
loop_
_entity.id
_entity.type
_entity.pdbx_description
1 polymer ?
#
loop_
_entity_poly.entity_id
_entity_poly.type
_entity_poly.pdbx_seq_one_letter_code
_entity_poly.pdbx_strand_id
1 'polypeptide(L)'
;MDGRVWAQYLREVLGESIEEPSVVLLDNFECHVSDESYKIMYEELGAHLCPLPPNSTSVCQPLDVGVMAPFKRNLRNLWLLEEQIVGDDEDPFSPTACQKRMAMVKRAIAAWDMVSDDVIRRSFEKAIPELVADN
;
A
#
# COMPACT_ATOMS: atom_id res chain seq x y z
N MET A 1 11.45 5.38 2.36
CA MET A 1 11.84 4.71 1.09
C MET A 1 12.61 5.72 0.28
N ASP A 2 13.71 5.33 -0.36
CA ASP A 2 14.47 6.18 -1.28
C ASP A 2 14.32 5.69 -2.73
N GLY A 3 14.90 6.41 -3.69
CA GLY A 3 14.83 6.04 -5.11
C GLY A 3 15.39 4.65 -5.42
N ARG A 4 16.46 4.24 -4.72
CA ARG A 4 17.08 2.91 -4.91
C ARG A 4 16.14 1.79 -4.46
N VAL A 5 15.56 1.93 -3.27
CA VAL A 5 14.60 0.96 -2.73
C VAL A 5 13.32 0.94 -3.57
N TRP A 6 12.89 2.10 -4.07
CA TRP A 6 11.72 2.19 -4.96
C TRP A 6 11.97 1.48 -6.29
N ALA A 7 13.11 1.73 -6.95
CA ALA A 7 13.47 1.05 -8.18
C ALA A 7 13.58 -0.47 -8.02
N GLN A 8 14.10 -0.93 -6.86
CA GLN A 8 14.10 -2.35 -6.52
C GLN A 8 12.67 -2.89 -6.37
N TYR A 9 11.80 -2.18 -5.65
CA TYR A 9 10.40 -2.56 -5.48
C TYR A 9 9.66 -2.65 -6.81
N LEU A 10 9.86 -1.69 -7.72
CA LEU A 10 9.25 -1.70 -9.04
C LEU A 10 9.61 -2.97 -9.82
N ARG A 11 10.89 -3.35 -9.85
CA ARG A 11 11.36 -4.49 -10.63
C ARG A 11 11.06 -5.84 -9.99
N GLU A 12 11.30 -5.95 -8.69
CA GLU A 12 11.32 -7.26 -7.99
C GLU A 12 9.99 -7.60 -7.31
N VAL A 13 9.08 -6.63 -7.15
CA VAL A 13 7.81 -6.84 -6.44
C VAL A 13 6.63 -6.46 -7.32
N LEU A 14 6.56 -5.20 -7.78
CA LEU A 14 5.46 -4.76 -8.62
C LEU A 14 5.49 -5.43 -9.99
N GLY A 15 6.67 -5.54 -10.59
CA GLY A 15 6.90 -6.14 -11.91
C GLY A 15 6.44 -7.59 -12.01
N GLU A 16 6.50 -8.35 -10.91
CA GLU A 16 6.03 -9.74 -10.86
C GLU A 16 4.49 -9.85 -10.84
N SER A 17 3.78 -8.76 -10.52
CA SER A 17 2.32 -8.75 -10.32
C SER A 17 1.57 -7.91 -11.34
N ILE A 18 2.26 -7.16 -12.20
CA ILE A 18 1.66 -6.23 -13.15
C ILE A 18 1.54 -6.86 -14.54
N GLU A 19 0.43 -6.60 -15.23
CA GLU A 19 0.21 -7.03 -16.60
C GLU A 19 0.25 -5.83 -17.55
N GLU A 20 0.89 -5.99 -18.71
CA GLU A 20 0.91 -4.99 -19.78
C GLU A 20 -0.33 -5.15 -20.68
N PRO A 21 -1.08 -4.08 -21.02
CA PRO A 21 -0.91 -2.69 -20.56
C PRO A 21 -1.67 -2.41 -19.25
N SER A 22 -1.06 -1.61 -18.38
CA SER A 22 -1.68 -1.17 -17.12
C SER A 22 -1.38 0.28 -16.77
N VAL A 23 -2.15 0.81 -15.81
CA VAL A 23 -1.96 2.15 -15.24
C VAL A 23 -1.71 2.00 -13.74
N VAL A 24 -0.66 2.63 -13.24
CA VAL A 24 -0.31 2.65 -11.82
C VAL A 24 -0.51 4.04 -11.26
N LEU A 25 -1.44 4.16 -10.32
CA LEU A 25 -1.76 5.40 -9.61
C LEU A 25 -0.85 5.57 -8.39
N LEU A 26 -0.10 6.66 -8.33
CA LEU A 26 0.80 6.96 -7.21
C LEU A 26 0.61 8.39 -6.70
N ASP A 27 0.92 8.61 -5.43
CA ASP A 27 1.03 9.95 -4.88
C ASP A 27 2.30 10.66 -5.41
N ASN A 28 2.44 11.95 -5.09
CA ASN A 28 3.54 12.79 -5.57
C ASN A 28 4.80 12.65 -4.70
N PHE A 29 5.02 11.50 -4.06
CA PHE A 29 6.26 11.29 -3.32
C PHE A 29 7.45 11.33 -4.30
N GLU A 30 8.53 12.02 -3.94
CA GLU A 30 9.59 12.41 -4.88
C GLU A 30 10.16 11.24 -5.69
N CYS A 31 10.38 10.08 -5.06
CA CYS A 31 10.90 8.92 -5.79
C CYS A 31 9.87 8.27 -6.72
N HIS A 32 8.57 8.35 -6.41
CA HIS A 32 7.50 7.81 -7.26
C HIS A 32 7.41 8.58 -8.58
N VAL A 33 7.60 9.89 -8.56
CA VAL A 33 7.45 10.76 -9.75
C VAL A 33 8.80 11.18 -10.37
N SER A 34 9.86 10.43 -10.08
CA SER A 34 11.19 10.65 -10.65
C SER A 34 11.29 10.16 -12.10
N ASP A 35 12.21 10.74 -12.88
CA ASP A 35 12.49 10.31 -14.27
C ASP A 35 12.82 8.81 -14.35
N GLU A 36 13.56 8.30 -13.36
CA GLU A 36 13.89 6.87 -13.27
C GLU A 36 12.64 6.01 -13.07
N SER A 37 11.70 6.43 -12.22
CA SER A 37 10.43 5.73 -12.01
C SER A 37 9.61 5.64 -13.30
N TYR A 38 9.44 6.76 -14.01
CA TYR A 38 8.75 6.78 -15.30
C TYR A 38 9.41 5.86 -16.33
N LYS A 39 10.75 5.86 -16.37
CA LYS A 39 11.51 5.00 -17.28
C LYS A 39 11.30 3.52 -16.99
N ILE A 40 11.43 3.09 -15.73
CA ILE A 40 11.22 1.70 -15.33
C ILE A 40 9.78 1.27 -15.68
N MET A 41 8.80 2.07 -15.29
CA MET A 41 7.39 1.75 -15.53
C MET A 41 7.08 1.57 -17.02
N TYR A 42 7.52 2.49 -17.87
CA TYR A 42 7.19 2.46 -19.28
C TYR A 42 8.06 1.48 -20.09
N GLU A 43 9.38 1.54 -19.92
CA GLU A 43 10.33 0.78 -20.75
C GLU A 43 10.52 -0.67 -20.27
N GLU A 44 10.40 -0.93 -18.97
CA GLU A 44 10.64 -2.27 -18.40
C GLU A 44 9.34 -3.01 -18.07
N LEU A 45 8.32 -2.31 -17.55
CA LEU A 45 7.08 -2.93 -17.06
C LEU A 45 5.87 -2.78 -17.98
N GLY A 46 5.98 -2.03 -19.09
CA GLY A 46 4.85 -1.83 -20.02
C GLY A 46 3.64 -1.12 -19.39
N ALA A 47 3.88 -0.30 -18.35
CA ALA A 47 2.84 0.32 -17.55
C ALA A 47 2.97 1.84 -17.53
N HIS A 48 1.82 2.53 -17.52
CA HIS A 48 1.79 3.98 -17.42
C HIS A 48 1.74 4.41 -15.96
N LEU A 49 2.72 5.21 -15.54
CA LEU A 49 2.70 5.85 -14.23
C LEU A 49 1.82 7.10 -14.30
N CYS A 50 0.80 7.15 -13.44
CA CYS A 50 -0.12 8.28 -13.35
C CYS A 50 -0.07 8.88 -11.94
N PRO A 51 0.55 10.07 -11.76
CA PRO A 51 0.55 10.74 -10.47
C PRO A 51 -0.84 11.33 -10.19
N LEU A 52 -1.28 11.24 -8.94
CA LEU A 52 -2.49 11.92 -8.48
C LEU A 52 -2.32 13.45 -8.55
N PRO A 53 -3.40 14.23 -8.65
CA PRO A 53 -3.33 15.67 -8.47
C PRO A 53 -2.65 16.03 -7.13
N PRO A 54 -1.83 17.10 -7.07
CA PRO A 54 -1.17 17.49 -5.83
C PRO A 54 -2.18 17.67 -4.67
N ASN A 55 -1.81 17.17 -3.48
CA ASN A 55 -2.61 17.26 -2.25
C ASN A 55 -4.00 16.59 -2.32
N SER A 56 -4.21 15.67 -3.27
CA SER A 56 -5.51 14.99 -3.45
C SER A 56 -5.58 13.58 -2.90
N THR A 57 -4.51 13.08 -2.26
CA THR A 57 -4.39 11.70 -1.78
C THR A 57 -5.62 11.22 -0.98
N SER A 58 -6.14 12.04 -0.07
CA SER A 58 -7.31 11.71 0.76
C SER A 58 -8.62 11.52 0.00
N VAL A 59 -8.68 11.98 -1.25
CA VAL A 59 -9.88 11.97 -2.10
C VAL A 59 -9.69 11.11 -3.35
N CYS A 60 -8.49 11.08 -3.92
CA CYS A 60 -8.19 10.44 -5.20
C CYS A 60 -7.35 9.18 -5.09
N GLN A 61 -6.77 8.84 -3.92
CA GLN A 61 -6.03 7.58 -3.76
C GLN A 61 -6.97 6.46 -3.27
N PRO A 62 -7.22 5.41 -4.06
CA PRO A 62 -8.11 4.30 -3.66
C PRO A 62 -7.72 3.69 -2.31
N LEU A 63 -6.41 3.55 -2.09
CA LEU A 63 -5.86 3.02 -0.84
C LEU A 63 -6.37 3.81 0.37
N ASP A 64 -6.24 5.13 0.36
CA ASP A 64 -6.69 5.98 1.47
C ASP A 64 -8.20 6.16 1.55
N VAL A 65 -8.88 6.24 0.41
CA VAL A 65 -10.32 6.52 0.30
C VAL A 65 -11.20 5.36 0.77
N GLY A 66 -10.75 4.12 0.58
CA GLY A 66 -11.57 2.93 0.82
C GLY A 66 -10.89 1.77 1.53
N VAL A 67 -9.59 1.53 1.31
CA VAL A 67 -8.90 0.32 1.80
C VAL A 67 -8.31 0.50 3.20
N MET A 68 -7.71 1.65 3.49
CA MET A 68 -6.97 1.88 4.75
C MET A 68 -7.86 1.81 5.98
N ALA A 69 -9.12 2.25 5.89
CA ALA A 69 -10.06 2.21 7.02
C ALA A 69 -10.40 0.77 7.47
N PRO A 70 -10.90 -0.13 6.59
CA PRO A 70 -11.13 -1.53 6.97
C PRO A 70 -9.83 -2.25 7.35
N PHE A 71 -8.71 -2.00 6.65
CA PHE A 71 -7.42 -2.59 7.00
C PHE A 71 -6.98 -2.23 8.43
N LYS A 72 -7.01 -0.94 8.80
CA LYS A 72 -6.70 -0.47 10.16
C LYS A 72 -7.67 -1.04 11.22
N ARG A 73 -8.94 -1.24 10.86
CA ARG A 73 -9.92 -1.89 11.74
C ARG A 73 -9.57 -3.36 11.97
N ASN A 74 -9.21 -4.09 10.91
CA ASN A 74 -8.80 -5.49 11.01
C ASN A 74 -7.52 -5.65 11.85
N LEU A 75 -6.52 -4.79 11.62
CA LEU A 75 -5.30 -4.72 12.45
C LEU A 75 -5.62 -4.55 13.94
N ARG A 76 -6.53 -3.63 14.28
CA ARG A 76 -6.94 -3.41 15.67
C ARG A 76 -7.67 -4.62 16.24
N ASN A 77 -8.59 -5.22 15.49
CA ASN A 77 -9.34 -6.38 15.94
C ASN A 77 -8.42 -7.58 16.21
N LEU A 78 -7.49 -7.86 15.29
CA LEU A 78 -6.51 -8.94 15.47
C LEU A 78 -5.58 -8.67 16.66
N TRP A 79 -5.14 -7.43 16.83
CA TRP A 79 -4.31 -7.06 17.99
C TRP A 79 -5.02 -7.30 19.34
N LEU A 80 -6.34 -7.12 19.40
CA LEU A 80 -7.13 -7.40 20.61
C LEU A 80 -7.31 -8.91 20.87
N LEU A 81 -7.21 -9.74 19.85
CA LEU A 81 -7.38 -11.20 19.93
C LEU A 81 -6.05 -11.94 20.12
N GLU A 82 -4.93 -11.31 19.75
CA GLU A 82 -3.61 -11.86 19.99
C GLU A 82 -3.29 -11.91 21.49
N GLU A 83 -2.65 -13.00 21.91
CA GLU A 83 -2.05 -13.05 23.24
C GLU A 83 -1.11 -11.85 23.41
N GLN A 84 -1.33 -11.08 24.46
CA GLN A 84 -0.53 -9.90 24.69
C GLN A 84 0.93 -10.32 24.88
N ILE A 85 1.77 -9.87 23.97
CA ILE A 85 3.23 -9.93 24.05
C ILE A 85 3.64 -8.92 25.13
N VAL A 86 3.42 -9.29 26.40
CA VAL A 86 3.78 -8.49 27.57
C VAL A 86 5.26 -8.72 27.87
N GLY A 87 6.00 -7.64 28.05
CA GLY A 87 7.41 -7.72 28.40
C GLY A 87 8.10 -6.38 28.32
N ASP A 88 8.71 -5.98 29.42
CA ASP A 88 9.58 -4.80 29.53
C ASP A 88 11.01 -5.18 29.13
N ASP A 89 11.78 -4.24 28.58
CA ASP A 89 13.11 -4.55 28.01
C ASP A 89 14.14 -5.00 29.08
N GLU A 90 13.78 -4.91 30.37
CA GLU A 90 14.58 -5.38 31.52
C GLU A 90 14.29 -6.83 31.95
N ASP A 91 13.17 -7.44 31.52
CA ASP A 91 12.84 -8.83 31.84
C ASP A 91 13.43 -9.79 30.77
N PRO A 92 14.33 -10.72 31.14
CA PRO A 92 14.92 -11.70 30.20
C PRO A 92 13.91 -12.63 29.52
N PHE A 93 12.70 -12.74 30.07
CA PHE A 93 11.60 -13.52 29.50
C PHE A 93 10.69 -12.69 28.58
N SER A 94 10.96 -11.39 28.45
CA SER A 94 10.24 -10.50 27.55
C SER A 94 10.48 -10.84 26.08
N PRO A 95 9.48 -10.64 25.22
CA PRO A 95 9.63 -10.82 23.79
C PRO A 95 10.63 -9.82 23.21
N THR A 96 11.61 -10.33 22.48
CA THR A 96 12.63 -9.54 21.79
C THR A 96 12.02 -8.59 20.77
N ALA A 97 12.73 -7.52 20.43
CA ALA A 97 12.31 -6.61 19.35
C ALA A 97 12.09 -7.34 18.01
N CYS A 98 12.82 -8.42 17.75
CA CYS A 98 12.62 -9.27 16.57
C CYS A 98 11.25 -9.98 16.61
N GLN A 99 10.90 -10.59 17.75
CA GLN A 99 9.60 -11.24 17.94
C GLN A 99 8.44 -10.24 17.86
N LYS A 100 8.59 -9.07 18.49
CA LYS A 100 7.61 -7.96 18.42
C LYS A 100 7.37 -7.54 16.95
N ARG A 101 8.43 -7.34 16.16
CA ARG A 101 8.33 -7.01 14.72
C ARG A 101 7.68 -8.14 13.91
N MET A 102 8.07 -9.39 14.15
CA MET A 102 7.51 -10.55 13.45
C MET A 102 6.00 -10.68 13.70
N ALA A 103 5.56 -10.47 14.93
CA ALA A 103 4.14 -10.46 15.28
C ALA A 103 3.38 -9.35 14.53
N MET A 104 3.93 -8.13 14.48
CA MET A 104 3.34 -7.03 13.72
C MET A 104 3.21 -7.33 12.22
N VAL A 105 4.25 -7.91 11.60
CA VAL A 105 4.23 -8.27 10.17
C VAL A 105 3.18 -9.35 9.90
N LYS A 106 3.15 -10.42 10.70
CA LYS A 106 2.14 -11.49 10.57
C LYS A 106 0.73 -10.96 10.73
N ARG A 107 0.51 -10.04 11.68
CA ARG A 107 -0.78 -9.38 11.87
C ARG A 107 -1.18 -8.53 10.67
N ALA A 108 -0.23 -7.79 10.09
CA ALA A 108 -0.49 -6.99 8.89
C ALA A 108 -0.89 -7.87 7.69
N ILE A 109 -0.22 -9.01 7.51
CA ILE A 109 -0.60 -10.00 6.49
C ILE A 109 -2.02 -10.51 6.73
N ALA A 110 -2.31 -11.01 7.94
CA ALA A 110 -3.64 -11.50 8.29
C ALA A 110 -4.73 -10.42 8.15
N ALA A 111 -4.43 -9.17 8.50
CA ALA A 111 -5.35 -8.05 8.35
C ALA A 111 -5.63 -7.71 6.87
N TRP A 112 -4.64 -7.89 6.00
CA TRP A 112 -4.74 -7.68 4.57
C TRP A 112 -5.59 -8.77 3.91
N ASP A 113 -5.40 -10.04 4.28
CA ASP A 113 -6.20 -11.17 3.78
C ASP A 113 -7.70 -11.03 4.11
N MET A 114 -8.04 -10.24 5.13
CA MET A 114 -9.43 -9.90 5.49
C MET A 114 -10.03 -8.74 4.67
N VAL A 115 -9.26 -8.06 3.83
CA VAL A 115 -9.75 -7.02 2.91
C VAL A 115 -10.25 -7.71 1.64
N SER A 116 -11.56 -7.73 1.45
CA SER A 116 -12.17 -8.36 0.26
C SER A 116 -11.92 -7.58 -1.02
N ASP A 117 -11.88 -8.27 -2.16
CA ASP A 117 -11.84 -7.65 -3.49
C ASP A 117 -12.91 -6.57 -3.70
N ASP A 118 -14.12 -6.75 -3.16
CA ASP A 118 -15.20 -5.76 -3.27
C ASP A 118 -14.91 -4.44 -2.54
N VAL A 119 -14.05 -4.45 -1.54
CA VAL A 119 -13.54 -3.22 -0.90
C VAL A 119 -12.54 -2.54 -1.82
N ILE A 120 -11.68 -3.34 -2.47
CA ILE A 120 -10.70 -2.82 -3.44
C ILE A 120 -11.45 -2.18 -4.61
N ARG A 121 -12.36 -2.90 -5.29
CA ARG A 121 -13.15 -2.37 -6.42
C ARG A 121 -13.88 -1.07 -6.07
N ARG A 122 -14.64 -1.06 -4.96
CA ARG A 122 -15.36 0.14 -4.51
C ARG A 122 -14.46 1.31 -4.13
N SER A 123 -13.22 1.04 -3.73
CA SER A 123 -12.28 2.11 -3.43
C SER A 123 -11.82 2.85 -4.69
N PHE A 124 -11.65 2.13 -5.81
CA PHE A 124 -11.38 2.74 -7.11
C PHE A 124 -12.60 3.52 -7.64
N GLU A 125 -13.80 2.94 -7.58
CA GLU A 125 -15.05 3.62 -7.99
C GLU A 125 -15.25 4.94 -7.25
N LYS A 126 -14.90 4.98 -5.96
CA LYS A 126 -15.04 6.18 -5.14
C LYS A 126 -13.94 7.23 -5.37
N ALA A 127 -12.72 6.78 -5.69
CA ALA A 127 -11.55 7.64 -5.80
C ALA A 127 -11.38 8.27 -7.19
N ILE A 128 -11.87 7.60 -8.24
CA ILE A 128 -11.80 8.10 -9.61
C ILE A 128 -13.02 8.98 -9.88
N PRO A 129 -12.85 10.28 -10.16
CA PRO A 129 -13.97 11.17 -10.47
C PRO A 129 -14.68 10.73 -11.76
N GLU A 130 -16.02 10.74 -11.74
CA GLU A 130 -16.79 10.59 -12.96
C GLU A 130 -16.62 11.83 -13.85
N LEU A 131 -16.24 11.62 -15.10
CA LEU A 131 -16.26 12.68 -16.10
C LEU A 131 -17.73 13.01 -16.40
N VAL A 132 -18.24 14.10 -15.84
CA VAL A 132 -19.47 14.71 -16.32
C VAL A 132 -19.14 15.31 -17.68
N ALA A 133 -19.62 14.68 -18.76
CA ALA A 133 -19.50 15.29 -20.08
C ALA A 133 -20.27 16.61 -20.05
N ASP A 134 -19.58 17.72 -20.35
CA ASP A 134 -20.23 19.00 -20.58
C ASP A 134 -21.16 18.84 -21.80
N ASN A 135 -22.48 18.95 -21.57
CA ASN A 135 -23.52 18.98 -22.60
C ASN A 135 -23.54 20.31 -23.35
#